data_AF-A0A0D7WWI2-F1
#
_entry.id   AF-A0A0D7WWI2-F1
#
_cell.length_a   1.000
_cell.length_b   1.000
_cell.length_c   1.000
_cell.angle_alpha   90.00
_cell.angle_beta   90.00
_cell.angle_gamma   90.00
#
_symmetry.space_group_name_H-M   'P 1'
#
loop_
_entity.id
_entity.type
_entity.pdbx_description
1 polymer ?
#
loop_
_entity_poly.entity_id
_entity_poly.type
_entity_poly.pdbx_seq_one_letter_code
_entity_poly.pdbx_strand_id
1 'polypeptide(L)'
;MTDWIWEEAILDTDFALKLGKVQKFNAIEKYIPLLVKKLYIHRYVYENEILMPKRTKDQIDKLIENDNAVIVDAEVLRHDVYKPMIYLQTIQHLEKLDPETRTGGKNWGEIVSTAYAFASGIPYILSDERELQELLDKELNSGTDKDIIVVRLRDFIVGMKEKGLSRKEAYAMWCFAHQDERDKIKMEKAKIAFQNDIWCL
;
A
#
# COMPACT_ATOMS: atom_id res chain seq x y z
N MET A 1 -14.16 18.99 -9.31
CA MET A 1 -13.01 18.15 -9.68
C MET A 1 -12.92 17.08 -8.61
N THR A 2 -12.93 15.80 -8.99
CA THR A 2 -12.61 14.72 -8.06
C THR A 2 -11.12 14.78 -7.82
N ASP A 3 -10.69 15.66 -6.93
CA ASP A 3 -9.30 15.64 -6.48
C ASP A 3 -9.10 14.30 -5.78
N TRP A 4 -8.06 13.56 -6.11
CA TRP A 4 -7.64 12.40 -5.32
C TRP A 4 -6.82 12.91 -4.13
N ILE A 5 -6.53 12.06 -3.15
CA ILE A 5 -5.55 12.41 -2.10
C ILE A 5 -4.15 12.04 -2.56
N TRP A 6 -4.04 10.87 -3.19
CA TRP A 6 -2.80 10.33 -3.73
C TRP A 6 -2.93 10.22 -5.25
N GLU A 7 -2.11 10.96 -5.99
CA GLU A 7 -2.12 10.89 -7.46
C GLU A 7 -1.66 9.51 -7.95
N GLU A 8 -0.58 8.98 -7.39
CA GLU A 8 -0.02 7.69 -7.81
C GLU A 8 0.49 6.93 -6.60
N ALA A 9 0.09 5.68 -6.45
CA ALA A 9 0.57 4.84 -5.36
C ALA A 9 0.87 3.42 -5.84
N ILE A 10 1.85 2.76 -5.23
CA ILE A 10 2.08 1.32 -5.42
C ILE A 10 1.53 0.54 -4.22
N LEU A 11 0.89 -0.60 -4.48
CA LEU A 11 0.24 -1.44 -3.48
C LEU A 11 1.21 -2.48 -2.92
N ASP A 12 1.35 -2.50 -1.59
CA ASP A 12 1.93 -3.63 -0.86
C ASP A 12 0.87 -4.69 -0.50
N THR A 13 1.31 -5.94 -0.39
CA THR A 13 0.49 -7.10 -0.06
C THR A 13 -0.22 -6.95 1.26
N ASP A 14 0.48 -6.58 2.33
CA ASP A 14 -0.10 -6.58 3.68
C ASP A 14 -1.18 -5.52 3.82
N PHE A 15 -1.00 -4.39 3.13
CA PHE A 15 -2.03 -3.36 3.04
C PHE A 15 -3.29 -3.89 2.35
N ALA A 16 -3.13 -4.55 1.19
CA ALA A 16 -4.24 -5.16 0.46
C ALA A 16 -4.99 -6.20 1.31
N LEU A 17 -4.25 -7.08 1.99
CA LEU A 17 -4.83 -8.10 2.86
C LEU A 17 -5.56 -7.49 4.06
N LYS A 18 -5.02 -6.43 4.67
CA LYS A 18 -5.69 -5.70 5.77
C LYS A 18 -7.03 -5.10 5.33
N LEU A 19 -7.09 -4.46 4.16
CA LEU A 19 -8.35 -3.98 3.59
C LEU A 19 -9.31 -5.12 3.25
N GLY A 20 -8.77 -6.20 2.70
CA GLY A 20 -9.52 -7.41 2.31
C GLY A 20 -10.16 -8.16 3.49
N LYS A 21 -9.72 -7.93 4.73
CA LYS A 21 -10.36 -8.52 5.94
C LYS A 21 -11.80 -8.07 6.11
N VAL A 22 -12.19 -6.89 5.60
CA VAL A 22 -13.55 -6.38 5.74
C VAL A 22 -14.51 -7.15 4.84
N GLN A 23 -15.31 -8.04 5.43
CA GLN A 23 -16.25 -8.85 4.65
C GLN A 23 -17.59 -8.16 4.34
N LYS A 24 -17.89 -7.04 5.02
CA LYS A 24 -19.20 -6.37 4.91
C LYS A 24 -19.39 -5.60 3.60
N PHE A 25 -18.31 -5.23 2.93
CA PHE A 25 -18.30 -4.51 1.66
C PHE A 25 -16.93 -4.70 0.98
N ASN A 26 -16.85 -4.39 -0.31
CA ASN A 26 -15.60 -4.51 -1.07
C ASN A 26 -14.74 -3.25 -0.85
N ALA A 27 -13.96 -3.24 0.24
CA ALA A 27 -13.20 -2.08 0.67
C ALA A 27 -12.19 -1.61 -0.39
N ILE A 28 -11.49 -2.53 -1.05
CA ILE A 28 -10.46 -2.25 -2.05
C ILE A 28 -11.10 -1.62 -3.30
N GLU A 29 -12.10 -2.30 -3.86
CA GLU A 29 -12.85 -1.86 -5.04
C GLU A 29 -13.53 -0.50 -4.82
N LYS A 30 -14.08 -0.28 -3.62
CA LYS A 30 -14.86 0.92 -3.30
C LYS A 30 -13.99 2.13 -2.97
N TYR A 31 -12.92 1.97 -2.19
CA TYR A 31 -12.23 3.12 -1.59
C TYR A 31 -10.91 3.48 -2.24
N ILE A 32 -10.19 2.53 -2.85
CA ILE A 32 -8.95 2.89 -3.55
C ILE A 32 -9.22 3.90 -4.66
N PRO A 33 -10.19 3.72 -5.58
CA PRO A 33 -10.43 4.67 -6.67
C PRO A 33 -10.90 6.06 -6.22
N LEU A 34 -11.43 6.17 -4.99
CA LEU A 34 -11.89 7.44 -4.43
C LEU A 34 -10.75 8.26 -3.81
N LEU A 35 -9.63 7.62 -3.47
CA LEU A 35 -8.51 8.24 -2.77
C LEU A 35 -7.22 8.23 -3.58
N VAL A 36 -7.04 7.25 -4.46
CA VAL A 36 -5.87 7.05 -5.31
C VAL A 36 -6.30 7.14 -6.76
N LYS A 37 -5.65 8.02 -7.55
CA LYS A 37 -5.98 8.20 -8.97
C LYS A 37 -5.48 7.06 -9.83
N LYS A 38 -4.21 6.66 -9.66
CA LYS A 38 -3.65 5.46 -10.31
C LYS A 38 -2.95 4.58 -9.29
N LEU A 39 -3.38 3.32 -9.22
CA LEU A 39 -2.72 2.31 -8.42
C LEU A 39 -1.78 1.47 -9.29
N TYR A 40 -0.56 1.27 -8.83
CA TYR A 40 0.41 0.35 -9.40
C TYR A 40 0.48 -0.89 -8.52
N ILE A 41 0.65 -2.05 -9.14
CA ILE A 41 0.85 -3.31 -8.41
C ILE A 41 2.01 -4.02 -9.08
N HIS A 42 3.08 -4.28 -8.33
CA HIS A 42 4.19 -5.03 -8.90
C HIS A 42 3.73 -6.45 -9.27
N ARG A 43 4.15 -6.97 -10.43
CA ARG A 43 3.74 -8.30 -10.91
C ARG A 43 4.00 -9.38 -9.89
N TYR A 44 5.15 -9.34 -9.21
CA TYR A 44 5.47 -10.30 -8.16
C TYR A 44 4.41 -10.31 -7.05
N VAL A 45 4.03 -9.14 -6.54
CA VAL A 45 3.00 -8.96 -5.51
C VAL A 45 1.66 -9.53 -6.00
N TYR A 46 1.27 -9.19 -7.23
CA TYR A 46 0.02 -9.66 -7.83
C TYR A 46 -0.04 -11.18 -8.07
N GLU A 47 1.04 -11.77 -8.60
CA GLU A 47 1.07 -13.18 -9.02
C GLU A 47 1.49 -14.15 -7.90
N ASN A 48 2.18 -13.69 -6.85
CA ASN A 48 2.77 -14.57 -5.84
C ASN A 48 2.31 -14.31 -4.41
N GLU A 49 1.90 -13.09 -4.08
CA GLU A 49 1.60 -12.71 -2.69
C GLU A 49 0.11 -12.50 -2.46
N ILE A 50 -0.60 -11.78 -3.34
CA ILE A 50 -2.04 -11.55 -3.22
C ILE A 50 -2.84 -12.69 -3.86
N LEU A 51 -2.53 -13.94 -3.48
CA LEU A 51 -3.23 -15.12 -4.00
C LEU A 51 -4.51 -15.43 -3.21
N MET A 52 -4.49 -15.17 -1.91
CA MET A 52 -5.57 -15.49 -0.99
C MET A 52 -5.74 -14.37 0.05
N PRO A 53 -6.98 -14.07 0.49
CA PRO A 53 -8.22 -14.74 0.09
C PRO A 53 -8.69 -14.31 -1.31
N LYS A 54 -9.38 -15.22 -2.03
CA LYS A 54 -9.88 -14.99 -3.40
C LYS A 54 -10.64 -13.67 -3.55
N ARG A 55 -11.44 -13.28 -2.55
CA ARG A 55 -12.17 -12.00 -2.55
C ARG A 55 -11.26 -10.77 -2.64
N THR A 56 -10.07 -10.81 -2.05
CA THR A 56 -9.09 -9.72 -2.17
C THR A 56 -8.58 -9.65 -3.61
N LYS A 57 -8.22 -10.81 -4.18
CA LYS A 57 -7.77 -10.91 -5.57
C LYS A 57 -8.85 -10.43 -6.56
N ASP A 58 -10.09 -10.89 -6.39
CA ASP A 58 -11.23 -10.48 -7.24
C ASP A 58 -11.47 -8.96 -7.19
N GLN A 59 -11.26 -8.31 -6.03
CA GLN A 59 -11.37 -6.85 -5.93
C GLN A 59 -10.24 -6.13 -6.67
N ILE A 60 -9.02 -6.65 -6.61
CA ILE A 60 -7.88 -6.11 -7.36
C ILE A 60 -8.11 -6.28 -8.86
N ASP A 61 -8.61 -7.43 -9.29
CA ASP A 61 -8.90 -7.71 -10.69
C ASP A 61 -9.90 -6.72 -11.26
N LYS A 62 -10.95 -6.40 -10.50
CA LYS A 62 -11.88 -5.33 -10.87
C LYS A 62 -11.24 -3.96 -10.93
N LEU A 63 -10.26 -3.63 -10.07
CA LEU A 63 -9.55 -2.36 -10.19
C LEU A 63 -8.76 -2.30 -11.51
N ILE A 64 -8.16 -3.41 -11.92
CA ILE A 64 -7.42 -3.54 -13.18
C ILE A 64 -8.39 -3.44 -14.38
N GLU A 65 -9.49 -4.19 -14.36
CA GLU A 65 -10.53 -4.17 -15.41
C GLU A 65 -11.12 -2.77 -15.63
N ASN A 66 -11.24 -1.98 -14.57
CA ASN A 66 -11.76 -0.61 -14.61
C ASN A 66 -10.67 0.46 -14.81
N ASP A 67 -9.44 0.07 -15.16
CA ASP A 67 -8.28 0.96 -15.37
C ASP A 67 -7.87 1.82 -14.14
N ASN A 68 -8.35 1.48 -12.94
CA ASN A 68 -7.94 2.11 -11.68
C ASN A 68 -6.61 1.57 -11.16
N ALA A 69 -6.23 0.36 -11.57
CA ALA A 69 -4.96 -0.27 -11.25
C ALA A 69 -4.24 -0.81 -12.49
N VAL A 70 -2.92 -0.90 -12.44
CA VAL A 70 -2.10 -1.50 -13.50
C VAL A 70 -1.00 -2.37 -12.91
N ILE A 71 -0.76 -3.51 -13.55
CA ILE A 71 0.35 -4.41 -13.19
C ILE A 71 1.63 -3.89 -13.83
N VAL A 72 2.69 -3.78 -13.04
CA VAL A 72 3.99 -3.28 -13.46
C VAL A 72 5.12 -4.21 -13.07
N ASP A 73 6.23 -4.14 -13.81
CA ASP A 73 7.45 -4.90 -13.57
C ASP A 73 8.63 -4.20 -14.27
N ALA A 74 9.81 -4.84 -14.21
CA ALA A 74 11.02 -4.36 -14.87
C ALA A 74 10.88 -4.17 -16.40
N GLU A 75 9.99 -4.91 -17.07
CA GLU A 75 9.80 -4.79 -18.53
C GLU A 75 9.22 -3.43 -18.89
N VAL A 76 8.29 -2.92 -18.08
CA VAL A 76 7.67 -1.59 -18.26
C VAL A 76 8.72 -0.47 -18.22
N LEU A 77 9.81 -0.66 -17.47
CA LEU A 77 10.88 0.34 -17.34
C LEU A 77 11.82 0.40 -18.55
N ARG A 78 11.85 -0.63 -19.42
CA ARG A 78 12.83 -0.76 -20.50
C ARG A 78 12.77 0.35 -21.56
N HIS A 79 11.67 1.10 -21.60
CA HIS A 79 11.50 2.24 -22.49
C HIS A 79 12.27 3.48 -22.04
N ASP A 80 12.77 3.49 -20.80
CA ASP A 80 13.63 4.53 -20.25
C ASP A 80 15.07 4.02 -20.12
N VAL A 81 16.04 4.86 -20.45
CA VAL A 81 17.47 4.49 -20.47
C VAL A 81 18.02 4.28 -19.06
N TYR A 82 17.46 4.95 -18.05
CA TYR A 82 18.00 4.99 -16.69
C TYR A 82 17.16 4.21 -15.68
N LYS A 83 15.83 4.17 -15.83
CA LYS A 83 14.95 3.51 -14.84
C LYS A 83 15.27 2.04 -14.58
N PRO A 84 15.57 1.18 -15.59
CA PRO A 84 15.94 -0.21 -15.33
C PRO A 84 17.20 -0.34 -14.48
N MET A 85 18.19 0.54 -14.71
CA MET A 85 19.42 0.54 -13.94
C MET A 85 19.18 0.96 -12.49
N ILE A 86 18.41 2.05 -12.28
CA ILE A 86 18.03 2.52 -10.94
C ILE A 86 17.27 1.42 -10.20
N TYR A 87 16.27 0.82 -10.83
CA TYR A 87 15.48 -0.27 -10.27
C TYR A 87 16.35 -1.43 -9.77
N LEU A 88 17.26 -1.93 -10.62
CA LEU A 88 18.15 -3.04 -10.26
C LEU A 88 19.13 -2.65 -9.15
N GLN A 89 19.69 -1.44 -9.19
CA GLN A 89 20.60 -0.95 -8.15
C GLN A 89 19.89 -0.79 -6.80
N THR A 90 18.65 -0.30 -6.80
CA THR A 90 17.84 -0.18 -5.59
C THR A 90 17.52 -1.55 -4.99
N ILE A 91 17.15 -2.54 -5.81
CA ILE A 91 16.96 -3.92 -5.33
C ILE A 91 18.23 -4.43 -4.66
N GLN A 92 19.37 -4.35 -5.34
CA GLN A 92 20.65 -4.83 -4.83
C GLN A 92 21.12 -4.10 -3.57
N HIS A 93 20.73 -2.84 -3.40
CA HIS A 93 20.98 -2.08 -2.18
C HIS A 93 20.12 -2.59 -1.03
N LEU A 94 18.80 -2.66 -1.24
CA LEU A 94 17.84 -3.08 -0.21
C LEU A 94 18.05 -4.53 0.23
N GLU A 95 18.38 -5.46 -0.69
CA GLU A 95 18.70 -6.86 -0.37
C GLU A 95 19.89 -6.99 0.60
N LYS A 96 20.82 -6.02 0.62
CA LYS A 96 21.98 -6.05 1.53
C LYS A 96 21.64 -5.60 2.95
N LEU A 97 20.54 -4.87 3.11
CA LEU A 97 20.15 -4.27 4.39
C LEU A 97 19.40 -5.26 5.28
N ASP A 98 18.67 -6.20 4.68
CA ASP A 98 17.94 -7.24 5.39
C ASP A 98 18.36 -8.65 4.89
N PRO A 99 19.10 -9.42 5.71
CA PRO A 99 19.49 -10.79 5.38
C PRO A 99 18.31 -11.76 5.13
N GLU A 100 17.12 -11.48 5.65
CA GLU A 100 15.91 -12.27 5.34
C GLU A 100 15.35 -11.95 3.95
N THR A 101 15.76 -10.82 3.36
CA THR A 101 15.34 -10.46 2.03
C THR A 101 16.24 -11.05 0.97
N ARG A 102 15.75 -12.14 0.39
CA ARG A 102 16.30 -12.81 -0.78
C ARG A 102 15.26 -12.82 -1.88
N THR A 103 15.70 -12.96 -3.13
CA THR A 103 14.80 -13.21 -4.26
C THR A 103 13.81 -14.33 -3.94
N GLY A 104 12.50 -14.04 -4.02
CA GLY A 104 11.44 -15.00 -3.69
C GLY A 104 11.20 -15.24 -2.19
N GLY A 105 11.85 -14.46 -1.32
CA GLY A 105 11.73 -14.51 0.13
C GLY A 105 10.54 -13.70 0.68
N LYS A 106 10.44 -13.67 2.01
CA LYS A 106 9.30 -13.11 2.77
C LYS A 106 9.03 -11.62 2.50
N ASN A 107 10.07 -10.85 2.17
CA ASN A 107 9.99 -9.40 1.96
C ASN A 107 10.25 -9.00 0.50
N TRP A 108 10.25 -9.97 -0.42
CA TRP A 108 10.61 -9.70 -1.82
C TRP A 108 9.63 -8.75 -2.49
N GLY A 109 8.32 -8.92 -2.26
CA GLY A 109 7.29 -8.00 -2.76
C GLY A 109 7.48 -6.56 -2.34
N GLU A 110 7.88 -6.32 -1.09
CA GLU A 110 8.16 -4.98 -0.57
C GLU A 110 9.39 -4.37 -1.27
N ILE A 111 10.48 -5.14 -1.43
CA ILE A 111 11.69 -4.65 -2.13
C ILE A 111 11.39 -4.27 -3.57
N VAL A 112 10.75 -5.16 -4.34
CA VAL A 112 10.52 -4.90 -5.77
C VAL A 112 9.51 -3.77 -5.96
N SER A 113 8.53 -3.63 -5.07
CA SER A 113 7.58 -2.51 -5.12
C SER A 113 8.27 -1.19 -4.76
N THR A 114 9.10 -1.18 -3.72
CA THR A 114 9.88 0.00 -3.31
C THR A 114 10.85 0.44 -4.40
N ALA A 115 11.61 -0.50 -4.95
CA ALA A 115 12.56 -0.22 -6.03
C ALA A 115 11.84 0.30 -7.27
N TYR A 116 10.67 -0.27 -7.62
CA TYR A 116 9.89 0.18 -8.76
C TYR A 116 9.37 1.60 -8.55
N ALA A 117 8.84 1.89 -7.36
CA ALA A 117 8.37 3.22 -7.00
C ALA A 117 9.48 4.26 -7.10
N PHE A 118 10.66 3.95 -6.54
CA PHE A 118 11.82 4.82 -6.59
C PHE A 118 12.31 5.08 -8.02
N ALA A 119 12.48 4.02 -8.82
CA ALA A 119 12.90 4.16 -10.21
C ALA A 119 11.88 4.92 -11.07
N SER A 120 10.59 4.77 -10.78
CA SER A 120 9.51 5.35 -11.58
C SER A 120 9.11 6.76 -11.13
N GLY A 121 9.50 7.17 -9.92
CA GLY A 121 9.05 8.42 -9.30
C GLY A 121 7.63 8.34 -8.75
N ILE A 122 7.17 7.16 -8.32
CA ILE A 122 5.85 6.98 -7.70
C ILE A 122 5.95 7.49 -6.24
N PRO A 123 5.18 8.51 -5.86
CA PRO A 123 5.37 9.21 -4.59
C PRO A 123 4.80 8.47 -3.38
N TYR A 124 3.89 7.51 -3.56
CA TYR A 124 3.22 6.85 -2.44
C TYR A 124 3.37 5.32 -2.48
N ILE A 125 3.65 4.72 -1.33
CA ILE A 125 3.54 3.26 -1.13
C ILE A 125 2.41 3.01 -0.15
N LEU A 126 1.38 2.25 -0.56
CA LEU A 126 0.35 1.78 0.36
C LEU A 126 0.87 0.56 1.10
N SER A 127 1.50 0.76 2.26
CA SER A 127 2.00 -0.29 3.15
C SER A 127 1.63 0.04 4.59
N ASP A 128 1.39 -0.98 5.42
CA ASP A 128 1.20 -0.79 6.85
C ASP A 128 2.34 -1.41 7.67
N GLU A 129 3.50 -1.58 7.04
CA GLU A 129 4.78 -1.79 7.71
C GLU A 129 5.22 -0.48 8.40
N ARG A 130 5.58 -0.56 9.68
CA ARG A 130 5.87 0.60 10.52
C ARG A 130 7.24 1.18 10.22
N GLU A 131 8.19 0.32 9.91
CA GLU A 131 9.60 0.67 9.78
C GLU A 131 9.95 1.07 8.34
N LEU A 132 9.04 0.87 7.39
CA LEU A 132 9.29 1.16 5.97
C LEU A 132 9.59 2.64 5.72
N GLN A 133 8.85 3.59 6.32
CA GLN A 133 9.16 5.02 6.12
C GLN A 133 10.56 5.38 6.62
N GLU A 134 10.95 4.86 7.80
CA GLU A 134 12.28 5.11 8.36
C GLU A 134 13.38 4.52 7.48
N LEU A 135 13.15 3.31 6.92
CA LEU A 135 14.05 2.69 5.96
C LEU A 135 14.20 3.56 4.70
N LEU A 136 13.08 4.04 4.13
CA LEU A 136 13.10 4.91 2.96
C LEU A 136 13.85 6.21 3.25
N ASP A 137 13.55 6.87 4.36
CA ASP A 137 14.19 8.12 4.82
C ASP A 137 15.69 7.98 4.99
N LYS A 138 16.15 6.82 5.46
CA LYS A 138 17.56 6.56 5.69
C LYS A 138 18.31 6.16 4.42
N GLU A 139 17.68 5.42 3.52
CA GLU A 139 18.40 4.68 2.46
C GLU A 139 18.11 5.22 1.05
N LEU A 140 16.96 5.85 0.82
CA LEU A 140 16.51 6.25 -0.53
C LEU A 140 16.06 7.71 -0.65
N ASN A 141 15.27 8.20 0.30
CA ASN A 141 14.74 9.56 0.33
C ASN A 141 15.85 10.57 0.64
N SER A 142 15.63 11.82 0.23
CA SER A 142 16.66 12.87 0.23
C SER A 142 16.22 14.16 0.92
N GLY A 143 15.00 14.21 1.47
CA GLY A 143 14.37 15.39 2.05
C GLY A 143 13.71 16.31 1.01
N THR A 144 13.34 15.78 -0.15
CA THR A 144 12.77 16.56 -1.27
C THR A 144 11.29 16.28 -1.50
N ASP A 145 10.66 17.07 -2.37
CA ASP A 145 9.28 16.87 -2.82
C ASP A 145 9.08 15.58 -3.66
N LYS A 146 10.16 14.88 -4.00
CA LYS A 146 10.16 13.61 -4.72
C LYS A 146 10.33 12.39 -3.83
N ASP A 147 10.44 12.61 -2.53
CA ASP A 147 10.59 11.52 -1.58
C ASP A 147 9.32 10.65 -1.56
N ILE A 148 9.54 9.36 -1.35
CA ILE A 148 8.46 8.38 -1.25
C ILE A 148 7.86 8.46 0.16
N ILE A 149 6.54 8.53 0.21
CA ILE A 149 5.75 8.54 1.44
C ILE A 149 4.97 7.23 1.58
N VAL A 150 5.16 6.57 2.71
CA VAL A 150 4.36 5.40 3.09
C VAL A 150 3.01 5.86 3.60
N VAL A 151 1.95 5.42 2.92
CA VAL A 151 0.56 5.65 3.31
C VAL A 151 0.07 4.44 4.07
N ARG A 152 0.00 4.57 5.39
CA ARG A 152 -0.45 3.49 6.27
C ARG A 152 -1.97 3.46 6.34
N LEU A 153 -2.51 2.39 6.94
CA LEU A 153 -3.96 2.27 7.08
C LEU A 153 -4.56 3.47 7.82
N ARG A 154 -3.84 3.99 8.83
CA ARG A 154 -4.27 5.20 9.54
C ARG A 154 -4.44 6.38 8.59
N ASP A 155 -3.45 6.62 7.73
CA ASP A 155 -3.46 7.73 6.78
C ASP A 155 -4.54 7.54 5.72
N PHE A 156 -4.76 6.30 5.27
CA PHE A 156 -5.87 5.94 4.39
C PHE A 156 -7.24 6.29 4.99
N ILE A 157 -7.45 5.98 6.27
CA ILE A 157 -8.68 6.30 7.01
C ILE A 157 -8.83 7.81 7.24
N VAL A 158 -7.73 8.54 7.51
CA VAL A 158 -7.76 10.01 7.58
C VAL A 158 -8.15 10.58 6.22
N GLY A 159 -7.61 10.04 5.13
CA GLY A 159 -8.00 10.45 3.79
C GLY A 159 -9.48 10.22 3.48
N MET A 160 -10.04 9.10 3.95
CA MET A 160 -11.49 8.89 3.89
C MET A 160 -12.28 10.00 4.61
N LYS A 161 -11.79 10.50 5.75
CA LYS A 161 -12.41 11.60 6.50
C LYS A 161 -12.39 12.89 5.72
N GLU A 162 -11.24 13.24 5.16
CA GLU A 162 -11.05 14.47 4.39
C GLU A 162 -11.94 14.51 3.14
N LYS A 163 -12.19 13.36 2.51
CA LYS A 163 -13.15 13.21 1.39
C LYS A 163 -14.62 13.11 1.82
N GLY A 164 -14.92 13.19 3.12
CA GLY A 164 -16.29 13.07 3.62
C GLY A 164 -16.91 11.69 3.38
N LEU A 165 -16.09 10.64 3.31
CA LEU A 165 -16.56 9.28 3.11
C LEU A 165 -17.17 8.69 4.40
N SER A 166 -17.78 7.51 4.26
CA SER A 166 -18.53 6.85 5.33
C SER A 166 -17.68 6.56 6.56
N ARG A 167 -17.87 7.33 7.63
CA ARG A 167 -17.25 7.09 8.95
C ARG A 167 -17.50 5.67 9.46
N LYS A 168 -18.71 5.13 9.25
CA LYS A 168 -19.09 3.78 9.69
C LYS A 168 -18.26 2.71 8.99
N GLU A 169 -18.02 2.87 7.70
CA GLU A 169 -17.23 1.93 6.91
C GLU A 169 -15.73 2.09 7.19
N ALA A 170 -15.25 3.34 7.34
CA ALA A 170 -13.89 3.64 7.80
C ALA A 170 -13.59 3.01 9.17
N TYR A 171 -14.53 3.12 10.13
CA TYR A 171 -14.44 2.47 11.43
C TYR A 171 -14.38 0.95 11.31
N ALA A 172 -15.20 0.36 10.45
CA ALA A 172 -15.17 -1.08 10.21
C ALA A 172 -13.81 -1.53 9.64
N MET A 173 -13.27 -0.84 8.64
CA MET A 173 -11.94 -1.09 8.09
C MET A 173 -10.86 -1.06 9.16
N TRP A 174 -10.84 0.00 9.96
CA TRP A 174 -9.90 0.13 11.07
C TRP A 174 -9.98 -1.03 12.06
N CYS A 175 -11.20 -1.40 12.49
CA CYS A 175 -11.39 -2.46 13.47
C CYS A 175 -11.02 -3.84 12.93
N PHE A 176 -11.42 -4.18 11.70
CA PHE A 176 -11.10 -5.48 11.08
C PHE A 176 -9.61 -5.64 10.83
N ALA A 177 -8.90 -4.57 10.48
CA ALA A 177 -7.45 -4.62 10.31
C ALA A 177 -6.73 -4.92 11.64
N HIS A 178 -7.25 -4.41 12.76
CA HIS A 178 -6.73 -4.60 14.11
C HIS A 178 -7.34 -5.79 14.86
N GLN A 179 -8.27 -6.52 14.24
CA GLN A 179 -8.92 -7.66 14.86
C GLN A 179 -7.91 -8.78 15.10
N ASP A 180 -7.74 -9.10 16.38
CA ASP A 180 -6.99 -10.27 16.85
C ASP A 180 -7.88 -10.98 17.88
N GLU A 181 -8.31 -12.20 17.57
CA GLU A 181 -9.22 -12.97 18.44
C GLU A 181 -8.59 -13.29 19.79
N ARG A 182 -7.26 -13.27 19.88
CA ARG A 182 -6.49 -13.56 21.09
C ARG A 182 -6.22 -12.31 21.94
N ASP A 183 -6.45 -11.11 21.40
CA ASP A 183 -6.14 -9.85 22.07
C ASP A 183 -7.30 -8.84 22.02
N LYS A 184 -8.23 -9.02 22.96
CA LYS A 184 -9.37 -8.09 23.16
C LYS A 184 -8.92 -6.69 23.58
N ILE A 185 -7.77 -6.54 24.23
CA ILE A 185 -7.25 -5.25 24.69
C ILE A 185 -6.80 -4.42 23.49
N LYS A 186 -6.11 -5.03 22.53
CA LYS A 186 -5.71 -4.41 21.26
C LYS A 186 -6.92 -3.89 20.49
N MET A 187 -8.00 -4.67 20.45
CA MET A 187 -9.24 -4.23 19.81
C MET A 187 -9.82 -2.99 20.49
N GLU A 188 -9.88 -2.95 21.81
CA GLU A 188 -10.44 -1.81 22.54
C GLU A 188 -9.59 -0.55 22.37
N LYS A 189 -8.25 -0.69 22.43
CA LYS A 189 -7.32 0.40 22.10
C LYS A 189 -7.53 0.93 20.68
N ALA A 190 -7.75 0.05 19.70
CA ALA A 190 -8.02 0.47 18.33
C ALA A 190 -9.33 1.27 18.23
N LYS A 191 -10.40 0.87 18.93
CA LYS A 191 -11.66 1.64 18.95
C LYS A 191 -11.47 3.03 19.55
N ILE A 192 -10.78 3.12 20.68
CA ILE A 192 -10.48 4.39 21.36
C ILE A 192 -9.65 5.29 20.44
N ALA A 193 -8.58 4.76 19.84
CA ALA A 193 -7.74 5.52 18.91
C ALA A 193 -8.53 6.04 17.70
N PHE A 194 -9.46 5.25 17.16
CA PHE A 194 -10.31 5.72 16.07
C PHE A 194 -11.17 6.92 16.48
N GLN A 195 -11.79 6.84 17.67
CA GLN A 195 -12.70 7.87 18.15
C GLN A 195 -11.99 9.16 18.55
N ASN A 196 -10.80 9.05 19.15
CA ASN A 196 -10.11 10.18 19.75
C ASN A 196 -9.07 10.80 18.82
N ASP A 197 -8.35 9.98 18.04
CA ASP A 197 -7.11 10.40 17.38
C ASP A 197 -7.19 10.40 15.84
N ILE A 198 -8.19 9.74 15.27
CA ILE A 198 -8.33 9.59 13.80
C ILE A 198 -9.60 10.33 13.35
N TRP A 199 -10.74 9.93 13.89
CA TRP A 199 -12.05 10.42 13.50
C TRP A 199 -12.82 10.94 14.72
N CYS A 200 -12.20 11.92 15.37
CA CYS A 200 -12.85 12.81 16.33
C CYS A 200 -14.06 13.49 15.69
N LEU A 201 -15.14 13.56 16.47
CA LEU A 201 -16.38 14.26 16.13
C LEU A 201 -16.23 15.75 16.44
#